data_AF-A0A1C5HDY0-F1
#
_entry.id   AF-A0A1C5HDY0-F1
#
_cell.length_a   1.000
_cell.length_b   1.000
_cell.length_c   1.000
_cell.angle_alpha   90.00
_cell.angle_beta   90.00
_cell.angle_gamma   90.00
#
_symmetry.space_group_name_H-M   'P 1'
#
loop_
_entity.id
_entity.type
_entity.pdbx_description
1 polymer ?
#
loop_
_entity_poly.entity_id
_entity_poly.type
_entity_poly.pdbx_seq_one_letter_code
_entity_poly.pdbx_strand_id
1 'polypeptide(L)'
;MTDRPLLFLDVDGTLRPFAFRAGPVGDDANPLLAGLDAQHGRRLAALPCDLVWATTWMAEANEVLAPRFGLPQLSLYAVLRQLRYLLAARLGR
;
A
#
# COMPACT_ATOMS: atom_id res chain seq x y z
N MET A 1 -10.74 -18.75 12.78
CA MET A 1 -10.27 -18.09 11.55
C MET A 1 -11.51 -17.83 10.71
N THR A 2 -11.83 -16.58 10.43
CA THR A 2 -13.02 -16.22 9.66
C THR A 2 -12.90 -16.78 8.26
N ASP A 3 -13.95 -17.43 7.76
CA ASP A 3 -14.03 -18.02 6.40
C ASP A 3 -14.20 -16.93 5.31
N ARG A 4 -13.73 -15.71 5.60
CA ARG A 4 -13.88 -14.53 4.74
C ARG A 4 -12.75 -14.55 3.70
N PRO A 5 -13.04 -14.23 2.43
CA PRO A 5 -12.01 -14.10 1.41
C PRO A 5 -10.92 -13.12 1.84
N LEU A 6 -9.68 -13.35 1.39
CA LEU A 6 -8.58 -12.38 1.55
C LEU A 6 -8.50 -11.47 0.33
N LEU A 7 -8.30 -10.18 0.55
CA LEU A 7 -7.99 -9.21 -0.49
C LEU A 7 -6.59 -8.62 -0.27
N PHE A 8 -5.68 -8.93 -1.19
CA PHE A 8 -4.33 -8.39 -1.21
C PHE A 8 -4.32 -7.00 -1.86
N LEU A 9 -3.97 -5.98 -1.09
CA LEU A 9 -4.00 -4.59 -1.50
C LEU A 9 -2.62 -4.14 -1.98
N ASP A 10 -2.45 -4.08 -3.31
CA ASP A 10 -1.27 -3.55 -3.98
C ASP A 10 -1.46 -2.07 -4.34
N VAL A 11 -1.09 -1.19 -3.41
CA VAL A 11 -1.17 0.27 -3.59
C VAL A 11 -0.21 0.76 -4.68
N ASP A 12 0.95 0.09 -4.83
CA ASP A 12 1.98 0.49 -5.79
C ASP A 12 1.56 0.22 -7.25
N GLY A 13 0.77 -0.83 -7.48
CA GLY A 13 0.29 -1.24 -8.80
C GLY A 13 -1.15 -0.83 -9.16
N THR A 14 -2.02 -0.57 -8.17
CA THR A 14 -3.49 -0.39 -8.41
C THR A 14 -3.97 1.04 -8.19
N LEU A 15 -3.49 1.73 -7.15
CA LEU A 15 -3.95 3.09 -6.80
C LEU A 15 -3.02 4.20 -7.31
N ARG A 16 -1.90 3.80 -7.93
CA ARG A 16 -1.00 4.68 -8.66
C ARG A 16 -1.17 4.39 -10.15
N PRO A 17 -1.91 5.21 -10.92
CA PRO A 17 -1.79 5.12 -12.37
C PRO A 17 -0.32 5.37 -12.72
N PHE A 18 0.26 4.53 -13.56
CA PHE A 18 1.60 4.72 -14.14
C PHE A 18 1.77 6.09 -14.84
N ALA A 19 0.66 6.83 -15.03
CA ALA A 19 0.62 8.20 -15.48
C ALA A 19 0.38 9.14 -14.29
N PHE A 20 1.42 9.91 -13.96
CA PHE A 20 1.39 11.08 -13.10
C PHE A 20 0.29 12.05 -13.56
N ARG A 21 -0.93 11.93 -13.02
CA ARG A 21 -1.88 13.04 -13.02
C ARG A 21 -1.58 13.82 -11.75
N ALA A 22 -0.62 14.75 -11.84
CA ALA A 22 -0.47 15.79 -10.84
C ALA A 22 -1.76 16.60 -10.79
N GLY A 23 -2.68 16.21 -9.90
CA GLY A 23 -3.57 17.18 -9.27
C GLY A 23 -2.73 18.15 -8.44
N PRO A 24 -3.28 19.32 -8.05
CA PRO A 24 -2.55 20.25 -7.18
C PRO A 24 -2.02 19.47 -5.98
N VAL A 25 -0.70 19.53 -5.80
CA VAL A 25 -0.01 18.95 -4.65
C VAL A 25 -0.62 19.62 -3.43
N GLY A 26 -1.52 18.93 -2.73
CA GLY A 26 -1.89 19.32 -1.37
C GLY A 26 -0.64 19.28 -0.48
N ASP A 27 -0.71 19.82 0.74
CA ASP A 27 0.41 19.96 1.70
C ASP A 27 1.24 18.68 2.00
N ASP A 28 0.88 17.53 1.44
CA ASP A 28 1.70 16.32 1.48
C ASP A 28 3.00 16.51 0.69
N ALA A 29 4.09 16.76 1.40
CA ALA A 29 5.45 16.87 0.87
C ALA A 29 5.97 15.61 0.15
N ASN A 30 5.24 14.48 0.21
CA ASN A 30 5.57 13.25 -0.51
C ASN A 30 4.69 13.08 -1.76
N PRO A 31 5.23 13.24 -2.97
CA PRO A 31 4.49 13.05 -4.23
C PRO A 31 3.88 11.66 -4.40
N LEU A 32 4.34 10.66 -3.64
CA LEU A 32 3.77 9.30 -3.65
C LEU A 32 2.44 9.22 -2.88
N LEU A 33 2.15 10.21 -2.03
CA LEU A 33 0.92 10.31 -1.24
C LEU A 33 -0.09 11.25 -1.92
N ALA A 34 0.40 12.12 -2.82
CA ALA A 34 -0.44 12.99 -3.63
C ALA A 34 -1.40 12.16 -4.52
N GLY A 35 -2.70 12.27 -4.25
CA GLY A 35 -3.75 11.56 -4.99
C GLY A 35 -4.38 10.37 -4.26
N LEU A 36 -3.95 10.07 -3.03
CA LEU A 36 -4.67 9.10 -2.19
C LEU A 36 -6.00 9.71 -1.72
N ASP A 37 -7.11 9.12 -2.16
CA ASP A 37 -8.46 9.51 -1.73
C ASP A 37 -8.94 8.63 -0.56
N ALA A 38 -9.25 9.27 0.56
CA ALA A 38 -9.80 8.62 1.76
C ALA A 38 -11.14 7.91 1.49
N GLN A 39 -11.89 8.29 0.45
CA GLN A 39 -13.10 7.57 0.05
C GLN A 39 -12.81 6.13 -0.40
N HIS A 40 -11.62 5.83 -0.93
CA HIS A 40 -11.24 4.46 -1.26
C HIS A 40 -11.15 3.58 -0.01
N GLY A 41 -10.64 4.11 1.11
CA GLY A 41 -10.58 3.36 2.36
C GLY A 41 -11.95 2.99 2.90
N ARG A 42 -12.93 3.91 2.83
CA ARG A 42 -14.32 3.60 3.18
C ARG A 42 -14.92 2.49 2.31
N ARG A 43 -14.63 2.49 1.01
CA ARG A 43 -15.09 1.44 0.09
C ARG A 43 -14.43 0.10 0.38
N LEU A 44 -13.12 0.10 0.66
CA LEU A 44 -12.36 -1.10 1.02
C LEU A 44 -12.86 -1.72 2.33
N ALA A 45 -13.12 -0.90 3.36
CA ALA A 45 -13.63 -1.35 4.65
C ALA A 45 -15.04 -1.95 4.58
N ALA A 46 -15.83 -1.60 3.56
CA ALA A 46 -17.17 -2.13 3.36
C ALA A 46 -17.19 -3.51 2.66
N LEU A 47 -16.04 -3.99 2.16
CA LEU A 47 -15.97 -5.27 1.47
C LEU A 47 -16.10 -6.45 2.44
N PRO A 48 -16.75 -7.56 2.03
CA PRO A 48 -16.92 -8.74 2.86
C PRO A 48 -15.65 -9.62 2.94
N CYS A 49 -14.46 -9.02 3.01
CA CYS A 49 -13.17 -9.70 2.99
C CYS A 49 -12.24 -9.16 4.09
N ASP A 50 -11.19 -9.92 4.39
CA ASP A 50 -10.09 -9.47 5.25
C ASP A 50 -9.00 -8.85 4.34
N LEU A 51 -8.64 -7.59 4.63
CA LEU A 51 -7.65 -6.85 3.84
C LEU A 51 -6.24 -7.21 4.31
N VAL A 52 -5.32 -7.40 3.36
CA VAL A 52 -3.91 -7.70 3.61
C VAL A 52 -3.04 -6.78 2.74
N TRP A 53 -2.03 -6.13 3.32
CA TRP A 53 -1.09 -5.33 2.54
C TRP A 53 -0.25 -6.22 1.62
N ALA A 54 -0.21 -5.87 0.34
CA ALA A 54 0.67 -6.48 -0.66
C ALA A 54 1.38 -5.39 -1.46
N THR A 55 2.06 -4.50 -0.73
CA THR A 55 2.74 -3.30 -1.26
C THR A 55 4.22 -3.34 -0.90
N THR A 56 5.04 -2.68 -1.71
CA THR A 56 6.47 -2.45 -1.45
C THR A 56 6.73 -1.53 -0.25
N TRP A 57 5.68 -0.86 0.28
CA TRP A 57 5.74 -0.10 1.53
C TRP A 57 5.85 -0.98 2.76
N MET A 58 5.65 -2.29 2.66
CA MET A 58 5.86 -3.24 3.76
C MET A 58 5.20 -2.78 5.08
N ALA A 59 5.95 -2.73 6.19
CA ALA A 59 5.41 -2.36 7.50
C ALA A 59 5.00 -0.89 7.56
N GLU A 60 5.70 -0.04 6.82
CA GLU A 60 5.46 1.39 6.68
C GLU A 60 4.07 1.67 6.07
N ALA A 61 3.44 0.69 5.40
CA ALA A 61 2.04 0.79 4.96
C ALA A 61 1.08 1.05 6.13
N ASN A 62 1.29 0.42 7.29
CA ASN A 62 0.46 0.66 8.47
C ASN A 62 0.70 2.02 9.11
N GLU A 63 1.90 2.57 8.96
CA GLU A 63 2.28 3.86 9.54
C GLU A 63 1.82 5.03 8.66
N VAL A 64 1.90 4.87 7.33
CA VAL A 64 1.70 5.98 6.38
C VAL A 64 0.38 5.87 5.60
N LEU A 65 0.01 4.67 5.15
CA LEU A 65 -1.14 4.46 4.26
C LEU A 65 -2.43 4.21 5.03
N ALA A 66 -2.39 3.38 6.09
CA ALA A 66 -3.58 3.06 6.87
C ALA A 66 -4.29 4.32 7.43
N PRO A 67 -3.60 5.30 8.05
CA PRO A 67 -4.25 6.52 8.52
C PRO A 67 -4.87 7.36 7.40
N ARG A 68 -4.23 7.41 6.23
CA ARG A 68 -4.73 8.18 5.06
C ARG A 68 -5.99 7.57 4.45
N PHE A 69 -6.11 6.25 4.50
CA PHE A 69 -7.33 5.55 4.11
C PHE A 69 -8.36 5.43 5.24
N GLY A 70 -8.03 5.79 6.48
CA GLY A 70 -8.88 5.51 7.64
C GLY A 70 -9.10 4.02 7.87
N LEU A 71 -8.13 3.19 7.50
CA LEU A 71 -8.13 1.74 7.72
C LEU A 71 -7.44 1.41 9.05
N PRO A 72 -7.81 0.29 9.71
CA PRO A 72 -7.02 -0.22 10.83
C PRO A 72 -5.66 -0.73 10.34
N GLN A 73 -4.79 -1.11 11.27
CA GLN A 73 -3.59 -1.86 10.91
C GLN A 73 -4.00 -3.19 10.24
N LEU A 74 -3.43 -3.46 9.07
CA LEU A 74 -3.68 -4.67 8.30
C LEU A 74 -2.51 -5.64 8.43
N SER A 75 -2.80 -6.91 8.22
CA SER A 75 -1.79 -7.96 8.09
C SER A 75 -0.86 -7.69 6.91
N LEU A 76 0.41 -8.08 7.03
CA LEU A 76 1.42 -7.91 5.99
C LEU A 76 1.60 -9.18 5.18
N TYR A 77 1.53 -9.06 3.86
CA TYR A 77 2.06 -10.06 2.94
C TYR A 77 3.32 -9.50 2.29
N ALA A 78 4.47 -10.08 2.63
CA ALA A 78 5.75 -9.63 2.10
C ALA A 78 5.82 -9.84 0.58
N VAL A 79 5.80 -8.76 -0.18
CA VAL A 79 6.05 -8.81 -1.63
C VAL A 79 7.55 -9.00 -1.84
N LEU A 80 7.96 -10.21 -2.23
CA LEU A 80 9.35 -10.65 -2.40
C LEU A 80 10.12 -9.96 -3.56
N ARG A 81 9.79 -8.72 -3.94
CA ARG A 81 10.52 -8.00 -5.00
C ARG A 81 11.84 -7.37 -4.51
N GLN A 82 12.05 -7.21 -3.20
CA GLN A 82 13.27 -6.60 -2.66
C GLN A 82 14.47 -7.56 -2.47
N LEU A 83 14.29 -8.89 -2.64
CA LEU A 83 15.43 -9.83 -2.54
C LEU A 83 16.46 -9.63 -3.65
N ARG A 84 16.10 -8.97 -4.77
CA ARG A 84 17.07 -8.66 -5.84
C ARG A 84 18.03 -7.53 -5.46
N TYR A 85 17.61 -6.59 -4.61
CA TYR A 85 18.49 -5.52 -4.12
C TYR A 85 19.32 -5.95 -2.91
N LEU A 86 18.75 -6.75 -2.00
CA LEU A 86 19.49 -7.26 -0.83
C LEU A 86 20.54 -8.32 -1.20
N LEU A 87 20.31 -9.18 -2.20
CA LEU A 87 21.37 -10.07 -2.71
C LEU A 87 22.44 -9.32 -3.51
N ALA A 88 22.07 -8.32 -4.31
CA ALA A 88 23.04 -7.51 -5.05
C ALA A 88 23.97 -6.72 -4.11
N ALA A 89 23.45 -6.21 -2.99
CA ALA A 89 24.24 -5.52 -1.97
C ALA A 89 25.13 -6.47 -1.12
N ARG A 90 24.80 -7.78 -1.06
CA ARG A 90 25.51 -8.76 -0.22
C ARG A 90 26.51 -9.63 -0.98
N LEU A 91 26.37 -9.74 -2.30
CA LEU A 91 27.33 -10.43 -3.20
C LEU A 91 28.39 -9.48 -3.80
N GLY A 92 28.32 -8.19 -3.49
CA GLY A 92 29.31 -7.17 -3.88
C GLY A 92 30.36 -6.88 -2.79
N ARG A 93 30.76 -7.88 -2.00
CA ARG A 93 31.91 -7.83 -1.09
C ARG A 93 32.79 -9.05 -1.27
#